data_AF-A0AAU5DHR4-F1
#
_entry.id   AF-A0AAU5DHR4-F1
#
_cell.length_a   1.000
_cell.length_b   1.000
_cell.length_c   1.000
_cell.angle_alpha   90.00
_cell.angle_beta   90.00
_cell.angle_gamma   90.00
#
_symmetry.space_group_name_H-M   'P 1'
#
loop_
_entity.id
_entity.type
_entity.pdbx_description
1 polymer ?
#
loop_
_entity_poly.entity_id
_entity_poly.type
_entity_poly.pdbx_seq_one_letter_code
_entity_poly.pdbx_strand_id
1 'polypeptide(L)'
;MTSAYVPGAVNGILLGRDRYLAPRQWGPVIGGKDIFTAAVSRAYTREGLKVSYIDDWDTYHLGMGEVHCGTNTLRDTSGAWWRH
;
A
#
# COMPACT_ATOMS: atom_id res chain seq x y z
N MET A 1 17.30 -6.04 15.16
CA MET A 1 16.62 -5.70 13.90
C MET A 1 15.15 -5.53 14.20
N THR A 2 14.53 -4.47 13.68
CA THR A 2 13.08 -4.24 13.83
C THR A 2 12.44 -4.61 12.50
N SER A 3 11.48 -5.54 12.52
CA SER A 3 10.69 -5.93 11.35
C SER A 3 9.22 -5.60 11.59
N ALA A 4 8.47 -5.40 10.52
CA ALA A 4 7.02 -5.31 10.60
C ALA A 4 6.44 -6.67 11.01
N TYR A 5 5.45 -6.67 11.90
CA TYR A 5 4.75 -7.88 12.35
C TYR A 5 3.65 -8.32 11.37
N VAL A 6 3.11 -7.36 10.63
CA VAL A 6 2.13 -7.55 9.54
C VAL A 6 2.56 -6.68 8.35
N PRO A 7 2.11 -7.01 7.12
CA PRO A 7 2.44 -6.23 5.94
C PRO A 7 2.17 -4.75 6.09
N GLY A 8 3.21 -3.94 5.90
CA GLY A 8 3.15 -2.50 6.11
C GLY A 8 2.34 -1.80 5.03
N ALA A 9 1.08 -1.45 5.31
CA ALA A 9 0.18 -0.78 4.36
C ALA A 9 0.79 0.45 3.68
N VAL A 10 1.67 1.17 4.39
CA VAL A 10 2.35 2.38 3.92
C VAL A 10 3.32 2.11 2.76
N ASN A 11 3.84 0.89 2.65
CA ASN A 11 4.83 0.49 1.65
C ASN A 11 4.16 -0.14 0.41
N GLY A 12 2.97 0.36 0.08
CA GLY A 12 2.27 0.12 -1.19
C GLY A 12 2.67 1.11 -2.28
N ILE A 13 1.96 1.07 -3.41
CA ILE A 13 2.28 1.91 -4.58
C ILE A 13 1.06 2.68 -5.10
N LEU A 14 1.30 3.92 -5.53
CA LEU A 14 0.29 4.78 -6.14
C LEU A 14 0.28 4.56 -7.66
N LEU A 15 -0.79 3.93 -8.17
CA LEU A 15 -0.98 3.58 -9.59
C LEU A 15 -1.59 4.71 -10.43
N GLY A 16 -2.08 5.76 -9.78
CA GLY A 16 -2.68 6.94 -10.38
C GLY A 16 -3.03 7.95 -9.30
N ARG A 17 -3.55 9.13 -9.65
CA ARG A 17 -3.82 10.21 -8.67
C ARG A 17 -4.68 9.78 -7.47
N ASP A 18 -5.57 8.82 -7.66
CA ASP A 18 -6.54 8.37 -6.65
C ASP A 18 -6.59 6.84 -6.49
N ARG A 19 -5.56 6.10 -6.92
CA ARG A 19 -5.51 4.62 -6.87
C ARG A 19 -4.26 4.15 -6.12
N TYR A 20 -4.47 3.53 -4.97
CA TYR A 20 -3.40 2.98 -4.14
C TYR A 20 -3.51 1.46 -4.06
N LEU A 21 -2.39 0.76 -4.26
CA LEU A 21 -2.28 -0.68 -4.08
C LEU A 21 -1.45 -0.95 -2.82
N ALA A 22 -2.09 -1.45 -1.77
CA ALA A 22 -1.48 -1.73 -0.48
C ALA A 22 -1.15 -3.24 -0.33
N PRO A 23 -0.11 -3.59 0.44
CA PRO A 23 0.06 -4.93 0.99
C PRO A 23 -1.18 -5.35 1.80
N ARG A 24 -1.63 -6.60 1.67
CA ARG A 24 -2.76 -7.13 2.43
C ARG A 24 -2.38 -7.29 3.90
N GLN A 25 -3.21 -6.75 4.81
CA GLN A 25 -2.80 -6.60 6.21
C GLN A 25 -2.76 -7.90 7.02
N TRP A 26 -3.51 -8.93 6.60
CA TRP A 26 -3.60 -10.21 7.30
C TRP A 26 -3.89 -10.05 8.81
N GLY A 27 -4.70 -9.05 9.15
CA GLY A 27 -5.01 -8.69 10.53
C GLY A 27 -6.10 -9.57 11.16
N PRO A 28 -6.42 -9.33 12.44
CA PRO A 28 -7.48 -10.06 13.14
C PRO A 28 -8.82 -9.96 12.41
N VAL A 29 -9.51 -11.09 12.30
CA VAL A 29 -10.82 -11.18 11.64
C VAL A 29 -11.93 -11.19 12.69
N ILE A 30 -12.75 -10.13 12.70
CA ILE A 30 -13.93 -10.01 13.59
C ILE A 30 -15.18 -9.88 12.71
N GLY A 31 -16.14 -10.80 12.88
CA GLY A 31 -17.36 -10.81 12.07
C GLY A 31 -17.08 -10.97 10.56
N GLY A 32 -16.06 -11.76 10.20
CA GLY A 32 -15.66 -11.99 8.80
C GLY A 32 -14.90 -10.83 8.15
N LYS A 33 -14.49 -9.82 8.92
CA LYS A 33 -13.73 -8.66 8.42
C LYS A 33 -12.37 -8.56 9.09
N ASP A 34 -11.32 -8.46 8.30
CA ASP A 34 -10.00 -8.03 8.77
C ASP A 34 -10.07 -6.57 9.23
N ILE A 35 -9.91 -6.35 10.54
CA ILE A 35 -10.10 -5.04 11.16
C ILE A 35 -8.94 -4.07 10.85
N PHE A 36 -7.75 -4.58 10.52
CA PHE A 36 -6.60 -3.76 10.12
C PHE A 36 -6.78 -3.29 8.68
N THR A 37 -7.15 -4.20 7.77
CA THR A 37 -7.53 -3.83 6.39
C THR A 37 -8.67 -2.81 6.39
N ALA A 38 -9.64 -2.93 7.30
CA ALA A 38 -10.71 -1.93 7.44
C ALA A 38 -10.19 -0.58 7.96
N ALA A 39 -9.24 -0.55 8.88
CA ALA A 39 -8.62 0.67 9.38
C ALA A 39 -7.79 1.40 8.31
N VAL A 40 -6.98 0.65 7.56
CA VAL A 40 -6.23 1.17 6.42
C VAL A 40 -7.20 1.74 5.38
N SER A 41 -8.23 0.98 5.00
CA SER A 41 -9.24 1.45 4.06
C SER A 41 -9.85 2.79 4.49
N ARG A 42 -10.27 2.93 5.76
CA ARG A 42 -10.82 4.19 6.28
C ARG A 42 -9.83 5.36 6.22
N ALA A 43 -8.57 5.12 6.54
CA ALA A 43 -7.55 6.16 6.55
C ALA A 43 -7.32 6.73 5.15
N TYR A 44 -7.17 5.87 4.15
CA TYR A 44 -6.89 6.27 2.78
C TYR A 44 -8.13 6.82 2.06
N THR A 45 -9.32 6.26 2.31
CA THR A 45 -10.55 6.75 1.66
C THR A 45 -10.97 8.12 2.17
N ARG A 46 -10.67 8.47 3.43
CA ARG A 46 -10.86 9.82 3.97
C ARG A 46 -10.07 10.87 3.17
N GLU A 47 -8.91 10.50 2.64
CA GLU A 47 -8.07 11.35 1.79
C GLU A 47 -8.43 11.24 0.30
N GLY A 48 -9.56 10.62 -0.04
CA GLY A 48 -10.06 10.50 -1.41
C GLY A 48 -9.42 9.39 -2.25
N LEU A 49 -8.63 8.50 -1.66
CA LEU A 49 -7.99 7.39 -2.38
C LEU A 49 -8.91 6.18 -2.48
N LYS A 50 -8.84 5.46 -3.60
CA LYS A 50 -9.40 4.11 -3.75
C LYS A 50 -8.29 3.09 -3.56
N VAL A 51 -8.47 2.22 -2.58
CA VAL A 51 -7.46 1.25 -2.16
C VAL A 51 -7.81 -0.14 -2.70
N SER A 52 -6.82 -0.81 -3.28
CA SER A 52 -6.84 -2.25 -3.55
C SER A 52 -5.76 -2.93 -2.71
N TYR A 53 -5.94 -4.22 -2.45
CA TYR A 53 -5.00 -5.01 -1.65
C TYR A 53 -4.46 -6.16 -2.49
N ILE A 54 -3.16 -6.42 -2.35
CA ILE A 54 -2.49 -7.57 -2.95
C ILE A 54 -1.83 -8.39 -1.85
N ASP A 55 -1.83 -9.70 -2.01
CA ASP A 55 -1.14 -10.60 -1.12
C ASP A 55 0.33 -10.70 -1.52
N ASP A 56 1.20 -10.19 -0.66
CA ASP A 56 2.66 -10.20 -0.82
C ASP A 56 3.37 -10.90 0.36
N TRP A 57 2.61 -11.66 1.17
CA TRP A 57 3.12 -12.25 2.42
C TRP A 57 4.37 -13.11 2.19
N ASP A 58 4.23 -14.16 1.39
CA ASP A 58 5.33 -15.11 1.13
C ASP A 58 6.38 -14.54 0.17
N THR A 59 5.98 -13.64 -0.74
CA THR A 59 6.83 -13.17 -1.83
C THR A 59 7.73 -12.00 -1.43
N TYR A 60 7.28 -11.13 -0.52
CA TYR A 60 8.03 -9.93 -0.11
C TYR A 60 8.06 -9.73 1.40
N HIS A 61 6.94 -9.89 2.12
CA HIS A 61 6.86 -9.58 3.56
C HIS A 61 7.81 -10.41 4.41
N LEU A 62 7.84 -11.74 4.22
CA LEU A 62 8.79 -12.62 4.92
C LEU A 62 10.26 -12.27 4.62
N GLY A 63 10.53 -11.63 3.49
CA GLY A 63 11.84 -11.10 3.10
C GLY A 63 12.13 -9.69 3.62
N MET A 64 11.35 -9.18 4.58
CA MET A 64 11.42 -7.80 5.10
C MET A 64 11.15 -6.72 4.03
N GLY A 65 10.43 -7.06 2.97
CA GLY A 65 9.95 -6.15 1.94
C GLY A 65 8.43 -6.01 1.94
N GLU A 66 7.90 -5.22 1.02
CA GLU A 66 6.46 -5.10 0.74
C GLU A 66 6.29 -4.77 -0.75
N VAL A 67 5.06 -4.61 -1.24
CA VAL A 67 4.72 -4.20 -2.62
C VAL A 67 5.70 -3.20 -3.24
N HIS A 68 6.00 -2.06 -2.60
CA HIS A 68 6.88 -1.04 -3.17
C HIS A 68 8.36 -1.46 -3.22
N CYS A 69 8.80 -2.37 -2.34
CA CYS A 69 10.15 -2.94 -2.44
C CYS A 69 10.30 -3.81 -3.69
N GLY A 70 9.21 -4.43 -4.14
CA GLY A 70 9.18 -5.29 -5.33
C GLY A 70 8.78 -4.60 -6.62
N THR A 71 8.35 -3.33 -6.57
CA THR A 71 7.76 -2.63 -7.72
C THR A 71 8.28 -1.22 -7.85
N ASN A 72 8.14 -0.63 -9.04
CA ASN A 72 8.40 0.78 -9.26
C ASN A 72 7.40 1.34 -10.28
N THR A 73 7.17 2.65 -10.25
CA THR A 73 6.26 3.34 -11.19
C THR A 73 6.99 4.46 -11.92
N LEU A 74 6.91 4.45 -13.25
CA LEU A 74 7.26 5.63 -14.04
C LEU A 74 6.09 6.62 -14.01
N ARG A 75 6.41 7.92 -13.95
CA ARG A 75 5.44 9.00 -13.90
C ARG A 75 5.74 10.00 -15.01
N ASP A 76 4.71 10.72 -15.46
CA ASP A 76 4.88 11.80 -16.42
C ASP A 76 5.70 12.94 -15.80
N THR A 77 6.75 13.35 -16.51
CA THR A 77 7.70 14.41 -16.13
C THR A 77 7.76 15.52 -17.18
N SER A 78 6.78 15.58 -18.09
CA SER A 78 6.74 16.55 -19.21
C SER A 78 6.65 18.02 -18.80
N GLY A 79 6.37 18.31 -17.52
CA GLY A 79 6.37 19.67 -16.98
C GLY A 79 7.75 20.33 -17.05
N ALA A 80 7.81 21.53 -17.62
CA ALA A 80 9.06 22.30 -17.71
C ALA A 80 9.47 22.84 -16.33
N TRP A 81 10.53 22.29 -15.75
CA TRP A 81 11.00 22.62 -14.39
C TRP A 81 11.42 24.08 -14.20
N TRP A 82 11.72 24.81 -15.28
CA TRP A 82 12.19 26.20 -15.25
C TRP A 82 11.08 27.25 -15.45
N ARG A 83 9.81 26.84 -15.61
CA ARG A 83 8.69 27.75 -15.88
C ARG A 83 7.86 28.09 -14.63
N HIS A 84 8.49 28.07 -13.45
CA HIS A 84 7.87 28.43 -12.18
C HIS A 84 8.26 29.84 -11.76
#